data_AF-A0A540WMH6-F1
#
_entry.id   AF-A0A540WMH6-F1
#
_cell.length_a   1.000
_cell.length_b   1.000
_cell.length_c   1.000
_cell.angle_alpha   90.00
_cell.angle_beta   90.00
_cell.angle_gamma   90.00
#
_symmetry.space_group_name_H-M   'P 1'
#
loop_
_entity.id
_entity.type
_entity.pdbx_description
1 polymer ?
#
loop_
_entity_poly.entity_id
_entity_poly.type
_entity_poly.pdbx_seq_one_letter_code
_entity_poly.pdbx_strand_id
1 'polypeptide(L)'
;MLGWLVVGAACTVRDPVAFINTPHSDAGPVASSDSGTTGEGENPSDDPAAFCASTGPLLLVGDSVTGAKVCSGHLAERAFRYALCSCDRLAFSATLTTDAFRGSMGKYVPGGQGGAVATNGGVAANDTLKVGGGLSAGGADGISLGRGLSVGGGLYSGGPLTGNVSAQVTGDAWVRGDVGLASLTVEGKLAVPAERIMSGTVTASEVLREPVDSVAPCACDDASRVDIRGLISSHAQNNHNEAIGLDASSLEGFNGERTLELPCGRFFLTRIEGQGRLNLVVRERTALFVRDDVVIGERLSVEVVPPGELDLFIGGDVTVAGQFLLGSIDAPARVRVYSAGTGTLGISAGSVLAGNFYAPGATMTLSGNAEVYGSLFVRHIESSGALALHYDADVATLGSACGPEK
;
A
#
# COMPACT_ATOMS: atom_id res chain seq x y z
N MET A 1 -41.09 -26.05 49.92
CA MET A 1 -40.05 -25.16 50.49
C MET A 1 -38.79 -25.34 49.66
N LEU A 2 -38.13 -24.23 49.36
CA LEU A 2 -36.96 -24.02 48.47
C LEU A 2 -37.26 -24.07 46.96
N GLY A 3 -37.48 -22.87 46.41
CA GLY A 3 -37.31 -22.57 44.99
C GLY A 3 -35.92 -22.01 44.73
N TRP A 4 -35.52 -21.97 43.45
CA TRP A 4 -34.38 -21.22 42.96
C TRP A 4 -34.75 -20.54 41.64
N LEU A 5 -34.46 -19.24 41.61
CA LEU A 5 -34.60 -18.34 40.47
C LEU A 5 -33.56 -18.64 39.40
N VAL A 6 -33.95 -18.55 38.13
CA VAL A 6 -33.02 -18.31 37.02
C VAL A 6 -33.26 -16.87 36.55
N VAL A 7 -32.31 -15.99 36.87
CA VAL A 7 -32.27 -14.60 36.42
C VAL A 7 -31.50 -14.56 35.10
N GLY A 8 -32.05 -13.82 34.12
CA GLY A 8 -31.50 -13.66 32.78
C GLY A 8 -30.15 -12.93 32.78
N ALA A 9 -29.26 -13.36 31.89
CA ALA A 9 -28.03 -12.66 31.58
C ALA A 9 -28.33 -11.53 30.58
N ALA A 10 -28.31 -10.29 31.06
CA ALA A 10 -28.23 -9.11 30.21
C ALA A 10 -26.78 -8.90 29.77
N CYS A 11 -26.54 -8.88 28.46
CA CYS A 11 -25.29 -8.41 27.87
C CYS A 11 -25.21 -6.90 28.11
N THR A 12 -24.17 -6.42 28.78
CA THR A 12 -23.88 -4.99 28.88
C THR A 12 -22.82 -4.63 27.85
N VAL A 13 -23.20 -3.73 26.95
CA VAL A 13 -22.35 -3.06 25.97
C VAL A 13 -21.30 -2.24 26.73
N ARG A 14 -20.02 -2.47 26.44
CA ARG A 14 -18.93 -1.59 26.89
C ARG A 14 -18.72 -0.52 25.82
N ASP A 15 -19.04 0.73 26.15
CA ASP A 15 -18.64 1.93 25.42
C ASP A 15 -17.10 2.03 25.35
N PRO A 16 -16.48 2.20 24.16
CA PRO A 16 -15.09 2.58 24.04
C PRO A 16 -14.95 4.09 23.73
N VAL A 17 -14.44 4.84 24.71
CA VAL A 17 -14.01 6.25 24.60
C VAL A 17 -12.54 6.28 24.17
N ALA A 18 -12.14 7.18 23.25
CA ALA A 18 -10.73 7.40 22.91
C ALA A 18 -10.03 8.19 24.03
N PHE A 19 -8.82 7.78 24.45
CA PHE A 19 -8.06 8.46 25.49
C PHE A 19 -6.84 9.18 24.92
N ILE A 20 -6.76 10.50 25.14
CA ILE A 20 -5.51 11.25 25.20
C ILE A 20 -5.15 11.35 26.69
N ASN A 21 -4.08 10.67 27.13
CA ASN A 21 -3.70 10.65 28.55
C ASN A 21 -3.11 11.99 29.02
N THR A 22 -3.93 12.83 29.67
CA THR A 22 -3.53 13.87 30.65
C THR A 22 -4.61 14.02 31.75
N PRO A 23 -4.28 14.30 33.03
CA PRO A 23 -5.19 14.06 34.17
C PRO A 23 -6.28 15.13 34.45
N HIS A 24 -7.54 14.65 34.57
CA HIS A 24 -8.74 15.08 35.35
C HIS A 24 -9.33 16.53 35.15
N SER A 25 -10.66 16.81 35.11
CA SER A 25 -11.84 16.30 35.84
C SER A 25 -13.22 16.60 35.15
N ASP A 26 -14.13 15.61 35.21
CA ASP A 26 -15.61 15.55 35.33
C ASP A 26 -16.59 16.58 34.69
N ALA A 27 -17.58 16.11 33.91
CA ALA A 27 -18.98 15.85 34.37
C ALA A 27 -20.05 15.74 33.24
N GLY A 28 -20.64 14.55 33.07
CA GLY A 28 -22.10 14.24 33.08
C GLY A 28 -23.08 14.66 31.94
N PRO A 29 -24.19 13.89 31.71
CA PRO A 29 -24.77 13.65 30.38
C PRO A 29 -26.27 13.99 30.22
N VAL A 30 -26.82 13.92 28.99
CA VAL A 30 -28.23 13.52 28.74
C VAL A 30 -28.47 13.06 27.30
N ALA A 31 -29.21 11.96 27.16
CA ALA A 31 -29.68 11.33 25.93
C ALA A 31 -31.11 11.76 25.56
N SER A 32 -31.51 11.59 24.28
CA SER A 32 -32.82 11.03 23.92
C SER A 32 -32.92 10.66 22.43
N SER A 33 -33.58 9.53 22.20
CA SER A 33 -34.02 8.85 20.96
C SER A 33 -35.11 9.61 20.19
N ASP A 34 -35.29 9.39 18.87
CA ASP A 34 -36.13 8.30 18.32
C ASP A 34 -36.38 8.38 16.79
N SER A 35 -36.83 7.24 16.23
CA SER A 35 -37.61 7.02 14.99
C SER A 35 -36.92 6.99 13.60
N GLY A 36 -37.09 5.85 12.91
CA GLY A 36 -36.58 5.58 11.57
C GLY A 36 -37.65 5.54 10.48
N THR A 37 -37.25 5.18 9.25
CA THR A 37 -38.11 4.59 8.20
C THR A 37 -37.27 4.07 7.02
N THR A 38 -37.58 2.82 6.63
CA THR A 38 -37.62 2.18 5.29
C THR A 38 -36.63 2.60 4.20
N GLY A 39 -35.91 1.59 3.70
CA GLY A 39 -34.86 1.71 2.70
C GLY A 39 -35.31 2.08 1.29
N GLU A 40 -34.43 2.84 0.64
CA GLU A 40 -34.18 2.94 -0.79
C GLU A 40 -32.80 3.60 -0.93
N GLY A 41 -31.84 2.94 -1.59
CA GLY A 41 -30.53 3.48 -1.98
C GLY A 41 -29.79 4.31 -0.93
N GLU A 42 -29.25 3.69 0.11
CA GLU A 42 -28.59 4.42 1.20
C GLU A 42 -27.41 5.26 0.68
N ASN A 43 -27.61 6.58 0.74
CA ASN A 43 -26.49 7.48 1.01
C ASN A 43 -25.81 6.97 2.28
N PRO A 44 -24.50 6.65 2.27
CA PRO A 44 -23.78 6.55 3.53
C PRO A 44 -23.88 7.94 4.12
N SER A 45 -24.65 8.05 5.19
CA SER A 45 -24.69 9.22 6.03
C SER A 45 -23.27 9.50 6.51
N ASP A 46 -22.95 10.77 6.78
CA ASP A 46 -21.78 11.11 7.59
C ASP A 46 -21.90 10.61 9.05
N ASP A 47 -22.78 9.64 9.29
CA ASP A 47 -23.06 9.01 10.56
C ASP A 47 -21.94 8.03 10.90
N PRO A 48 -21.20 8.28 12.00
CA PRO A 48 -20.21 7.36 12.52
C PRO A 48 -20.78 5.96 12.73
N ALA A 49 -22.03 5.82 13.16
CA ALA A 49 -22.65 4.53 13.42
C ALA A 49 -22.82 3.70 12.15
N ALA A 50 -23.23 4.32 11.03
CA ALA A 50 -23.36 3.64 9.74
C ALA A 50 -21.99 3.19 9.19
N PHE A 51 -20.96 4.05 9.30
CA PHE A 51 -19.60 3.70 8.89
C PHE A 51 -19.05 2.52 9.71
N CYS A 52 -19.30 2.51 11.02
CA CYS A 52 -18.83 1.46 11.92
C CYS A 52 -19.64 0.17 11.87
N ALA A 53 -20.92 0.25 11.51
CA ALA A 53 -21.75 -0.93 11.24
C ALA A 53 -21.46 -1.55 9.86
N SER A 54 -20.85 -0.79 8.94
CA SER A 54 -20.54 -1.29 7.60
C SER A 54 -19.50 -2.41 7.62
N THR A 55 -19.71 -3.43 6.78
CA THR A 55 -18.76 -4.50 6.55
C THR A 55 -18.12 -4.35 5.17
N GLY A 56 -16.88 -4.85 5.01
CA GLY A 56 -16.14 -4.74 3.75
C GLY A 56 -15.23 -3.49 3.67
N PRO A 57 -14.79 -3.07 2.48
CA PRO A 57 -13.82 -2.00 2.23
C PRO A 57 -14.37 -0.59 2.49
N LEU A 58 -13.52 0.33 2.98
CA LEU A 58 -13.93 1.68 3.41
C LEU A 58 -14.59 2.43 2.25
N LEU A 59 -15.81 2.93 2.48
CA LEU A 59 -16.47 3.82 1.52
C LEU A 59 -16.06 5.24 1.88
N LEU A 60 -15.34 5.89 0.96
CA LEU A 60 -14.86 7.25 1.12
C LEU A 60 -15.68 8.18 0.23
N VAL A 61 -15.94 9.39 0.70
CA VAL A 61 -16.44 10.45 -0.16
C VAL A 61 -15.25 10.93 -0.99
N GLY A 62 -15.36 10.84 -2.32
CA GLY A 62 -14.32 11.21 -3.28
C GLY A 62 -14.12 12.72 -3.39
N ASP A 63 -13.83 13.21 -4.60
CA ASP A 63 -13.53 14.63 -4.80
C ASP A 63 -14.70 15.54 -4.38
N SER A 64 -14.36 16.73 -3.91
CA SER A 64 -15.31 17.74 -3.43
C SER A 64 -16.21 18.34 -4.53
N VAL A 65 -16.00 17.96 -5.80
CA VAL A 65 -16.67 18.56 -6.97
C VAL A 65 -17.82 17.68 -7.45
N THR A 66 -17.61 16.37 -7.48
CA THR A 66 -18.56 15.35 -7.95
C THR A 66 -19.27 14.68 -6.78
N GLY A 67 -18.67 14.65 -5.59
CA GLY A 67 -19.14 13.87 -4.46
C GLY A 67 -19.18 12.37 -4.75
N ALA A 68 -18.47 11.92 -5.79
CA ALA A 68 -18.46 10.52 -6.21
C ALA A 68 -17.88 9.64 -5.10
N LYS A 69 -18.56 8.56 -4.77
CA LYS A 69 -18.12 7.64 -3.71
C LYS A 69 -16.96 6.80 -4.23
N VAL A 70 -15.85 6.79 -3.51
CA VAL A 70 -14.68 5.97 -3.81
C VAL A 70 -14.65 4.80 -2.84
N CYS A 71 -14.69 3.59 -3.38
CA CYS A 71 -14.44 2.41 -2.55
C CYS A 71 -12.94 2.25 -2.34
N SER A 72 -12.49 2.27 -1.08
CA SER A 72 -11.07 2.12 -0.76
C SER A 72 -10.53 0.74 -1.11
N GLY A 73 -11.39 -0.27 -1.23
CA GLY A 73 -11.03 -1.58 -1.74
C GLY A 73 -10.60 -1.52 -3.21
N HIS A 74 -11.42 -0.91 -4.07
CA HIS A 74 -11.05 -0.66 -5.49
C HIS A 74 -9.82 0.23 -5.61
N LEU A 75 -9.72 1.24 -4.73
CA LEU A 75 -8.53 2.07 -4.65
C LEU A 75 -7.27 1.26 -4.35
N ALA A 76 -7.36 0.38 -3.35
CA ALA A 76 -6.27 -0.49 -2.94
C ALA A 76 -5.88 -1.48 -4.04
N GLU A 77 -6.85 -2.12 -4.69
CA GLU A 77 -6.61 -3.06 -5.79
C GLU A 77 -5.86 -2.39 -6.95
N ARG A 78 -6.22 -1.14 -7.28
CA ARG A 78 -5.54 -0.37 -8.32
C ARG A 78 -4.16 0.13 -7.89
N ALA A 79 -4.05 0.68 -6.68
CA ALA A 79 -2.82 1.27 -6.15
C ALA A 79 -1.74 0.22 -5.82
N PHE A 80 -2.16 -0.98 -5.41
CA PHE A 80 -1.28 -2.00 -4.82
C PHE A 80 -1.26 -3.30 -5.61
N ARG A 81 -1.53 -3.24 -6.93
CA ARG A 81 -1.49 -4.41 -7.82
C ARG A 81 -0.15 -5.15 -7.86
N TYR A 82 0.95 -4.43 -7.61
CA TYR A 82 2.31 -4.94 -7.71
C TYR A 82 2.98 -4.91 -6.33
N ALA A 83 3.91 -5.83 -6.08
CA ALA A 83 4.81 -5.74 -4.92
C ALA A 83 5.63 -4.44 -4.98
N LEU A 84 6.10 -4.10 -6.18
CA LEU A 84 6.78 -2.86 -6.47
C LEU A 84 6.30 -2.29 -7.80
N CYS A 85 5.77 -1.06 -7.78
CA CYS A 85 5.53 -0.23 -8.94
C CYS A 85 6.36 1.05 -8.84
N SER A 86 7.02 1.45 -9.93
CA SER A 86 7.74 2.72 -10.01
C SER A 86 7.40 3.51 -11.28
N CYS A 87 7.31 4.82 -11.14
CA CYS A 87 7.08 5.70 -12.29
C CYS A 87 8.35 5.91 -13.11
N ASP A 88 9.49 6.03 -12.43
CA ASP A 88 10.80 6.17 -13.06
C ASP A 88 11.48 4.80 -13.20
N ARG A 89 12.64 4.77 -13.86
CA ARG A 89 13.45 3.54 -14.00
C ARG A 89 13.79 2.92 -12.64
N LEU A 90 13.89 1.60 -12.63
CA LEU A 90 14.45 0.86 -11.50
C LEU A 90 15.95 0.62 -11.69
N ALA A 91 16.73 0.87 -10.65
CA ALA A 91 18.13 0.45 -10.61
C ALA A 91 18.52 -0.17 -9.29
N PHE A 92 19.13 -1.35 -9.39
CA PHE A 92 19.53 -2.14 -8.24
C PHE A 92 21.02 -2.47 -8.32
N SER A 93 21.77 -2.01 -7.32
CA SER A 93 23.18 -2.38 -7.14
C SER A 93 23.37 -3.72 -6.45
N ALA A 94 22.36 -4.18 -5.72
CA ALA A 94 22.31 -5.43 -4.96
C ALA A 94 21.08 -6.25 -5.37
N THR A 95 20.96 -7.45 -4.79
CA THR A 95 19.87 -8.39 -5.11
C THR A 95 18.49 -7.80 -4.78
N LEU A 96 17.55 -7.94 -5.72
CA LEU A 96 16.12 -7.76 -5.48
C LEU A 96 15.46 -9.14 -5.45
N THR A 97 14.68 -9.42 -4.40
CA THR A 97 13.81 -10.60 -4.34
C THR A 97 12.37 -10.18 -4.08
N THR A 98 11.42 -10.74 -4.82
CA THR A 98 10.00 -10.64 -4.49
C THR A 98 9.37 -12.01 -4.40
N ASP A 99 8.45 -12.17 -3.45
CA ASP A 99 7.56 -13.30 -3.33
C ASP A 99 6.16 -12.81 -2.91
N ALA A 100 5.21 -13.73 -2.73
CA ALA A 100 3.90 -13.38 -2.20
C ALA A 100 3.34 -14.41 -1.24
N PHE A 101 2.40 -13.97 -0.41
CA PHE A 101 1.61 -14.79 0.48
C PHE A 101 0.19 -14.20 0.61
N ARG A 102 -0.65 -14.80 1.45
CA ARG A 102 -1.94 -14.21 1.87
C ARG A 102 -2.00 -14.24 3.39
N GLY A 103 -2.02 -13.09 4.04
CA GLY A 103 -2.09 -13.01 5.50
C GLY A 103 -3.35 -13.67 6.08
N SER A 104 -4.45 -13.64 5.33
CA SER A 104 -5.72 -14.31 5.62
C SER A 104 -5.61 -15.84 5.68
N MET A 105 -4.61 -16.43 5.02
CA MET A 105 -4.38 -17.88 4.99
C MET A 105 -3.32 -18.34 6.00
N GLY A 106 -2.69 -17.41 6.72
CA GLY A 106 -1.69 -17.70 7.74
C GLY A 106 -0.46 -16.80 7.65
N LYS A 107 0.51 -17.08 8.52
CA LYS A 107 1.76 -16.32 8.59
C LYS A 107 2.59 -16.47 7.32
N TYR A 108 3.38 -15.45 7.02
CA TYR A 108 4.34 -15.47 5.92
C TYR A 108 5.27 -16.69 5.99
N VAL A 109 5.44 -17.35 4.85
CA VAL A 109 6.43 -18.40 4.60
C VAL A 109 7.23 -18.01 3.36
N PRO A 110 8.57 -18.00 3.40
CA PRO A 110 9.37 -17.57 2.27
C PRO A 110 9.19 -18.38 0.98
N GLY A 111 9.25 -17.67 -0.15
CA GLY A 111 9.29 -18.27 -1.48
C GLY A 111 7.93 -18.59 -2.10
N GLY A 112 6.86 -17.98 -1.61
CA GLY A 112 5.54 -18.11 -2.24
C GLY A 112 5.49 -17.48 -3.65
N GLN A 113 4.62 -18.00 -4.51
CA GLN A 113 4.49 -17.55 -5.90
C GLN A 113 3.72 -16.22 -5.96
N GLY A 114 4.19 -15.28 -6.80
CA GLY A 114 3.60 -13.94 -6.95
C GLY A 114 4.56 -12.82 -6.55
N GLY A 115 4.02 -11.62 -6.31
CA GLY A 115 4.84 -10.45 -6.01
C GLY A 115 5.43 -9.84 -7.27
N ALA A 116 4.55 -9.45 -8.21
CA ALA A 116 4.95 -8.87 -9.48
C ALA A 116 5.64 -7.51 -9.29
N VAL A 117 6.56 -7.18 -10.20
CA VAL A 117 7.30 -5.91 -10.22
C VAL A 117 7.03 -5.18 -11.53
N ALA A 118 6.80 -3.87 -11.45
CA ALA A 118 6.54 -3.02 -12.59
C ALA A 118 7.30 -1.70 -12.52
N THR A 119 7.66 -1.18 -13.69
CA THR A 119 8.18 0.18 -13.85
C THR A 119 7.76 0.74 -15.20
N ASN A 120 7.43 2.04 -15.24
CA ASN A 120 7.22 2.73 -16.53
C ASN A 120 8.55 3.08 -17.23
N GLY A 121 9.67 3.00 -16.51
CA GLY A 121 11.02 3.15 -17.05
C GLY A 121 11.67 1.81 -17.43
N GLY A 122 12.99 1.83 -17.60
CA GLY A 122 13.79 0.62 -17.78
C GLY A 122 14.19 -0.01 -16.44
N VAL A 123 14.85 -1.17 -16.50
CA VAL A 123 15.45 -1.85 -15.35
C VAL A 123 16.95 -2.02 -15.57
N ALA A 124 17.76 -1.58 -14.62
CA ALA A 124 19.20 -1.83 -14.60
C ALA A 124 19.59 -2.54 -13.30
N ALA A 125 20.04 -3.79 -13.38
CA ALA A 125 20.40 -4.57 -12.21
C ALA A 125 21.83 -5.07 -12.30
N ASN A 126 22.68 -4.66 -11.37
CA ASN A 126 24.07 -5.10 -11.29
C ASN A 126 24.23 -6.44 -10.57
N ASP A 127 23.20 -6.90 -9.87
CA ASP A 127 23.13 -8.18 -9.17
C ASP A 127 21.94 -9.00 -9.68
N THR A 128 21.57 -10.05 -8.96
CA THR A 128 20.50 -10.97 -9.31
C THR A 128 19.13 -10.34 -9.06
N LEU A 129 18.25 -10.43 -10.06
CA LEU A 129 16.82 -10.14 -9.89
C LEU A 129 16.05 -11.45 -9.78
N LYS A 130 15.32 -11.63 -8.68
CA LYS A 130 14.40 -12.75 -8.47
C LYS A 130 13.00 -12.20 -8.25
N VAL A 131 12.16 -12.30 -9.27
CA VAL A 131 10.78 -11.81 -9.21
C VAL A 131 9.86 -13.01 -9.15
N GLY A 132 9.21 -13.26 -8.01
CA GLY A 132 8.31 -14.40 -7.83
C GLY A 132 7.05 -14.32 -8.70
N GLY A 133 6.70 -13.13 -9.19
CA GLY A 133 5.57 -12.86 -10.08
C GLY A 133 6.02 -12.46 -11.47
N GLY A 134 5.22 -11.64 -12.17
CA GLY A 134 5.62 -11.06 -13.45
C GLY A 134 6.55 -9.84 -13.29
N LEU A 135 7.37 -9.58 -14.29
CA LEU A 135 8.22 -8.39 -14.38
C LEU A 135 7.83 -7.58 -15.63
N SER A 136 7.48 -6.30 -15.46
CA SER A 136 7.15 -5.41 -16.58
C SER A 136 7.96 -4.12 -16.53
N ALA A 137 8.79 -3.89 -17.55
CA ALA A 137 9.54 -2.65 -17.75
C ALA A 137 9.02 -1.94 -19.00
N GLY A 138 8.30 -0.83 -18.83
CA GLY A 138 7.69 -0.06 -19.92
C GLY A 138 8.67 0.77 -20.75
N GLY A 139 9.83 1.11 -20.18
CA GLY A 139 10.78 2.04 -20.77
C GLY A 139 11.48 1.50 -22.02
N ALA A 140 11.74 2.40 -22.97
CA ALA A 140 12.42 2.07 -24.23
C ALA A 140 13.90 1.63 -24.04
N ASP A 141 14.51 1.95 -22.91
CA ASP A 141 15.85 1.47 -22.53
C ASP A 141 15.86 -0.03 -22.20
N GLY A 142 14.69 -0.61 -21.93
CA GLY A 142 14.53 -2.04 -21.67
C GLY A 142 15.11 -2.50 -20.34
N ILE A 143 15.69 -3.71 -20.35
CA ILE A 143 16.21 -4.40 -19.17
C ILE A 143 17.68 -4.74 -19.40
N SER A 144 18.55 -4.30 -18.48
CA SER A 144 19.98 -4.57 -18.47
C SER A 144 20.38 -5.34 -17.21
N LEU A 145 21.06 -6.48 -17.39
CA LEU A 145 21.36 -7.45 -16.34
C LEU A 145 22.87 -7.69 -16.17
N GLY A 146 23.33 -7.62 -14.92
CA GLY A 146 24.72 -7.81 -14.54
C GLY A 146 25.06 -9.22 -14.02
N ARG A 147 24.09 -9.94 -13.41
CA ARG A 147 24.33 -11.33 -12.91
C ARG A 147 23.31 -12.37 -13.35
N GLY A 148 22.01 -12.10 -13.22
CA GLY A 148 20.98 -13.05 -13.61
C GLY A 148 19.57 -12.56 -13.32
N LEU A 149 18.61 -13.19 -13.99
CA LEU A 149 17.18 -12.89 -13.86
C LEU A 149 16.38 -14.19 -13.72
N SER A 150 15.48 -14.23 -12.76
CA SER A 150 14.44 -15.27 -12.63
C SER A 150 13.10 -14.59 -12.43
N VAL A 151 12.12 -14.94 -13.25
CA VAL A 151 10.75 -14.40 -13.23
C VAL A 151 9.77 -15.56 -13.15
N GLY A 152 9.01 -15.66 -12.07
CA GLY A 152 8.01 -16.72 -11.84
C GLY A 152 6.72 -16.55 -12.65
N GLY A 153 6.47 -15.36 -13.19
CA GLY A 153 5.36 -15.06 -14.10
C GLY A 153 5.84 -14.67 -15.49
N GLY A 154 5.08 -13.79 -16.16
CA GLY A 154 5.45 -13.25 -17.47
C GLY A 154 6.46 -12.10 -17.41
N LEU A 155 7.19 -11.89 -18.50
CA LEU A 155 8.16 -10.82 -18.65
C LEU A 155 7.74 -9.85 -19.77
N TYR A 156 7.75 -8.55 -19.50
CA TYR A 156 7.63 -7.52 -20.52
C TYR A 156 8.85 -6.58 -20.47
N SER A 157 9.47 -6.34 -21.62
CA SER A 157 10.50 -5.33 -21.82
C SER A 157 10.12 -4.40 -22.99
N GLY A 158 9.91 -3.13 -22.69
CA GLY A 158 9.60 -2.07 -23.66
C GLY A 158 10.76 -1.67 -24.56
N GLY A 159 11.94 -2.25 -24.30
CA GLY A 159 13.19 -2.05 -25.03
C GLY A 159 14.00 -3.35 -25.13
N PRO A 160 15.33 -3.25 -25.32
CA PRO A 160 16.21 -4.42 -25.37
C PRO A 160 16.21 -5.22 -24.06
N LEU A 161 16.51 -6.51 -24.14
CA LEU A 161 16.81 -7.35 -22.97
C LEU A 161 18.28 -7.79 -23.08
N THR A 162 19.16 -7.24 -22.26
CA THR A 162 20.61 -7.31 -22.46
C THR A 162 21.40 -7.71 -21.21
N GLY A 163 22.54 -8.36 -21.42
CA GLY A 163 23.49 -8.74 -20.36
C GLY A 163 24.30 -9.97 -20.74
N ASN A 164 25.51 -10.14 -20.24
CA ASN A 164 26.29 -11.36 -20.49
C ASN A 164 25.95 -12.46 -19.45
N VAL A 165 24.66 -12.78 -19.33
CA VAL A 165 24.11 -13.59 -18.23
C VAL A 165 22.98 -14.50 -18.69
N SER A 166 22.56 -15.39 -17.78
CA SER A 166 21.39 -16.23 -17.98
C SER A 166 20.13 -15.57 -17.39
N ALA A 167 19.02 -15.67 -18.12
CA ALA A 167 17.69 -15.27 -17.66
C ALA A 167 16.67 -16.41 -17.82
N GLN A 168 15.75 -16.52 -16.88
CA GLN A 168 14.68 -17.52 -16.83
C GLN A 168 13.33 -16.84 -16.62
N VAL A 169 12.34 -17.20 -17.43
CA VAL A 169 10.95 -16.73 -17.36
C VAL A 169 10.02 -17.93 -17.41
N THR A 170 9.20 -18.12 -16.38
CA THR A 170 8.24 -19.22 -16.31
C THR A 170 6.99 -18.95 -17.15
N GLY A 171 6.58 -17.70 -17.30
CA GLY A 171 5.45 -17.31 -18.16
C GLY A 171 5.87 -17.01 -19.61
N ASP A 172 5.00 -16.27 -20.28
CA ASP A 172 5.28 -15.68 -21.59
C ASP A 172 6.21 -14.46 -21.45
N ALA A 173 6.95 -14.15 -22.51
CA ALA A 173 7.85 -13.01 -22.59
C ALA A 173 7.60 -12.16 -23.84
N TRP A 174 7.55 -10.84 -23.67
CA TRP A 174 7.44 -9.86 -24.75
C TRP A 174 8.62 -8.90 -24.67
N VAL A 175 9.43 -8.83 -25.73
CA VAL A 175 10.60 -7.95 -25.79
C VAL A 175 10.53 -7.10 -27.04
N ARG A 176 10.42 -5.79 -26.86
CA ARG A 176 10.25 -4.83 -27.98
C ARG A 176 11.57 -4.44 -28.66
N GLY A 177 12.71 -4.76 -28.05
CA GLY A 177 14.05 -4.53 -28.58
C GLY A 177 14.82 -5.82 -28.87
N ASP A 178 16.13 -5.70 -29.01
CA ASP A 178 17.01 -6.86 -29.22
C ASP A 178 17.11 -7.72 -27.95
N VAL A 179 17.26 -9.03 -28.14
CA VAL A 179 17.57 -9.98 -27.07
C VAL A 179 19.06 -10.31 -27.14
N GLY A 180 19.82 -9.79 -26.18
CA GLY A 180 21.27 -9.97 -26.08
C GLY A 180 21.69 -10.55 -24.75
N LEU A 181 21.42 -11.84 -24.55
CA LEU A 181 21.76 -12.58 -23.34
C LEU A 181 22.73 -13.73 -23.64
N ALA A 182 23.47 -14.22 -22.63
CA ALA A 182 24.25 -15.45 -22.80
C ALA A 182 23.31 -16.65 -23.00
N SER A 183 22.24 -16.71 -22.19
CA SER A 183 21.12 -17.62 -22.40
C SER A 183 19.79 -17.03 -21.92
N LEU A 184 18.73 -17.22 -22.68
CA LEU A 184 17.35 -16.92 -22.28
C LEU A 184 16.50 -18.18 -22.37
N THR A 185 15.90 -18.57 -21.25
CA THR A 185 14.89 -19.63 -21.20
C THR A 185 13.53 -19.00 -20.86
N VAL A 186 12.56 -19.21 -21.74
CA VAL A 186 11.15 -18.84 -21.55
C VAL A 186 10.35 -20.13 -21.60
N GLU A 187 9.63 -20.50 -20.55
CA GLU A 187 8.81 -21.72 -20.60
C GLU A 187 7.57 -21.50 -21.48
N GLY A 188 7.02 -20.28 -21.48
CA GLY A 188 5.93 -19.85 -22.36
C GLY A 188 6.40 -19.42 -23.75
N LYS A 189 5.61 -18.53 -24.37
CA LYS A 189 5.89 -17.93 -25.68
C LYS A 189 6.82 -16.75 -25.55
N LEU A 190 7.67 -16.55 -26.55
CA LEU A 190 8.53 -15.38 -26.66
C LEU A 190 8.16 -14.57 -27.90
N ALA A 191 7.60 -13.37 -27.71
CA ALA A 191 7.31 -12.42 -28.79
C ALA A 191 8.42 -11.36 -28.91
N VAL A 192 8.96 -11.22 -30.12
CA VAL A 192 10.03 -10.26 -30.46
C VAL A 192 9.78 -9.71 -31.87
N PRO A 193 9.82 -8.39 -32.11
CA PRO A 193 9.62 -7.84 -33.45
C PRO A 193 10.57 -8.41 -34.51
N ALA A 194 10.06 -8.55 -35.73
CA ALA A 194 10.74 -9.28 -36.81
C ALA A 194 12.10 -8.69 -37.21
N GLU A 195 12.32 -7.40 -36.98
CA GLU A 195 13.56 -6.68 -37.26
C GLU A 195 14.63 -6.79 -36.16
N ARG A 196 14.29 -7.33 -34.97
CA ARG A 196 15.17 -7.35 -33.80
C ARG A 196 16.05 -8.58 -33.74
N ILE A 197 17.27 -8.41 -33.27
CA ILE A 197 18.25 -9.49 -33.22
C ILE A 197 18.10 -10.26 -31.91
N MET A 198 18.20 -11.58 -32.00
CA MET A 198 18.32 -12.47 -30.85
C MET A 198 19.70 -13.12 -30.90
N SER A 199 20.49 -12.94 -29.85
CA SER A 199 21.85 -13.47 -29.72
C SER A 199 21.99 -14.29 -28.44
N GLY A 200 22.97 -15.20 -28.43
CA GLY A 200 23.11 -16.23 -27.41
C GLY A 200 22.12 -17.38 -27.59
N THR A 201 22.01 -18.22 -26.56
CA THR A 201 21.11 -19.37 -26.59
C THR A 201 19.72 -18.95 -26.15
N VAL A 202 18.74 -18.98 -27.07
CA VAL A 202 17.33 -18.71 -26.73
C VAL A 202 16.52 -19.99 -26.84
N THR A 203 15.76 -20.30 -25.79
CA THR A 203 14.81 -21.42 -25.73
C THR A 203 13.45 -20.88 -25.29
N ALA A 204 12.42 -21.15 -26.09
CA ALA A 204 11.03 -20.83 -25.80
C ALA A 204 10.13 -21.98 -26.29
N SER A 205 8.91 -22.11 -25.74
CA SER A 205 7.94 -23.07 -26.30
C SER A 205 7.55 -22.71 -27.73
N GLU A 206 7.48 -21.41 -28.03
CA GLU A 206 7.21 -20.82 -29.33
C GLU A 206 7.90 -19.45 -29.41
N VAL A 207 8.54 -19.13 -30.54
CA VAL A 207 9.09 -17.79 -30.80
C VAL A 207 8.23 -17.11 -31.86
N LEU A 208 7.56 -16.02 -31.47
CA LEU A 208 6.70 -15.21 -32.33
C LEU A 208 7.48 -13.99 -32.82
N ARG A 209 7.55 -13.83 -34.14
CA ARG A 209 8.24 -12.70 -34.80
C ARG A 209 7.25 -11.62 -35.21
N GLU A 210 6.66 -10.96 -34.22
CA GLU A 210 5.54 -10.02 -34.39
C GLU A 210 5.75 -8.72 -33.58
N PRO A 211 5.06 -7.62 -33.96
CA PRO A 211 5.11 -6.38 -33.19
C PRO A 211 4.68 -6.59 -31.73
N VAL A 212 5.37 -5.90 -30.82
CA VAL A 212 5.03 -5.86 -29.39
C VAL A 212 4.61 -4.44 -29.03
N ASP A 213 3.41 -4.28 -28.49
CA ASP A 213 2.86 -2.98 -28.12
C ASP A 213 3.60 -2.35 -26.93
N SER A 214 3.68 -1.03 -26.89
CA SER A 214 4.20 -0.28 -25.73
C SER A 214 3.20 -0.29 -24.58
N VAL A 215 3.65 -0.53 -23.36
CA VAL A 215 2.80 -0.49 -22.15
C VAL A 215 3.38 0.44 -21.09
N ALA A 216 2.50 1.09 -20.32
CA ALA A 216 2.84 1.82 -19.09
C ALA A 216 2.22 1.05 -17.91
N PRO A 217 2.95 0.12 -17.27
CA PRO A 217 2.35 -0.79 -16.30
C PRO A 217 1.92 -0.13 -14.98
N CYS A 218 2.53 1.00 -14.59
CA CYS A 218 2.19 1.76 -13.40
C CYS A 218 1.32 2.97 -13.75
N ALA A 219 0.21 3.15 -13.00
CA ALA A 219 -0.72 4.28 -13.11
C ALA A 219 -0.11 5.59 -12.58
N CYS A 220 0.84 6.14 -13.34
CA CYS A 220 1.69 7.27 -12.94
C CYS A 220 1.31 8.59 -13.59
N ASP A 221 0.43 8.61 -14.58
CA ASP A 221 -0.10 9.86 -15.13
C ASP A 221 -1.10 10.51 -14.17
N ASP A 222 -1.22 11.82 -14.20
CA ASP A 222 -2.04 12.56 -13.24
C ASP A 222 -3.53 12.18 -13.29
N ALA A 223 -4.02 11.69 -14.44
CA ALA A 223 -5.42 11.27 -14.60
C ALA A 223 -5.71 9.88 -14.00
N SER A 224 -4.71 9.00 -13.91
CA SER A 224 -4.86 7.66 -13.33
C SER A 224 -4.47 7.58 -11.84
N ARG A 225 -3.84 8.63 -11.31
CA ARG A 225 -3.45 8.73 -9.90
C ARG A 225 -4.65 8.88 -8.97
N VAL A 226 -4.45 8.44 -7.73
CA VAL A 226 -5.38 8.69 -6.64
C VAL A 226 -5.40 10.18 -6.29
N ASP A 227 -6.57 10.82 -6.27
CA ASP A 227 -6.73 12.19 -5.80
C ASP A 227 -6.72 12.25 -4.26
N ILE A 228 -5.53 12.11 -3.69
CA ILE A 228 -5.30 12.10 -2.23
C ILE A 228 -5.70 13.45 -1.62
N ARG A 229 -5.40 14.57 -2.29
CA ARG A 229 -5.70 15.91 -1.76
C ARG A 229 -7.20 16.22 -1.80
N GLY A 230 -7.91 15.77 -2.84
CA GLY A 230 -9.37 15.84 -2.89
C GLY A 230 -10.03 15.03 -1.77
N LEU A 231 -9.57 13.79 -1.55
CA LEU A 231 -10.04 12.95 -0.45
C LEU A 231 -9.85 13.60 0.92
N ILE A 232 -8.68 14.19 1.17
CA ILE A 232 -8.41 14.89 2.44
C ILE A 232 -9.27 16.15 2.57
N SER A 233 -9.41 16.94 1.50
CA SER A 233 -10.21 18.18 1.53
C SER A 233 -11.67 17.90 1.85
N SER A 234 -12.23 16.82 1.30
CA SER A 234 -13.58 16.34 1.60
C SER A 234 -13.75 15.97 3.08
N HIS A 235 -12.80 15.24 3.65
CA HIS A 235 -12.88 14.75 5.04
C HIS A 235 -12.39 15.78 6.08
N ALA A 236 -11.78 16.89 5.67
CA ALA A 236 -11.50 18.02 6.56
C ALA A 236 -12.80 18.61 7.14
N GLN A 237 -13.90 18.54 6.39
CA GLN A 237 -15.23 18.98 6.83
C GLN A 237 -16.11 17.81 7.30
N ASN A 238 -15.91 16.62 6.73
CA ASN A 238 -16.73 15.43 7.00
C ASN A 238 -15.90 14.35 7.72
N ASN A 239 -15.64 14.57 9.01
CA ASN A 239 -14.92 13.63 9.88
C ASN A 239 -15.65 13.40 11.21
N HIS A 240 -15.17 12.45 11.99
CA HIS A 240 -15.73 12.01 13.26
C HIS A 240 -14.87 12.47 14.45
N ASN A 241 -14.06 13.52 14.29
CA ASN A 241 -13.20 14.01 15.37
C ASN A 241 -13.99 14.37 16.63
N GLU A 242 -15.13 15.04 16.47
CA GLU A 242 -16.00 15.45 17.58
C GLU A 242 -16.48 14.25 18.41
N ALA A 243 -16.70 13.09 17.79
CA ALA A 243 -17.16 11.87 18.46
C ALA A 243 -16.15 11.35 19.51
N ILE A 244 -14.89 11.75 19.39
CA ILE A 244 -13.80 11.35 20.30
C ILE A 244 -13.07 12.54 20.93
N GLY A 245 -13.54 13.77 20.70
CA GLY A 245 -12.88 14.98 21.15
C GLY A 245 -11.48 15.21 20.56
N LEU A 246 -11.21 14.73 19.35
CA LEU A 246 -9.90 14.88 18.69
C LEU A 246 -9.76 16.27 18.07
N ASP A 247 -8.96 17.14 18.69
CA ASP A 247 -8.58 18.40 18.05
C ASP A 247 -7.67 18.12 16.83
N ALA A 248 -7.96 18.76 15.69
CA ALA A 248 -7.23 18.53 14.44
C ALA A 248 -5.74 18.91 14.54
N SER A 249 -5.38 19.82 15.45
CA SER A 249 -4.01 20.26 15.72
C SER A 249 -3.35 19.57 16.92
N SER A 250 -4.01 18.56 17.51
CA SER A 250 -3.55 17.87 18.73
C SER A 250 -2.17 17.20 18.62
N LEU A 251 -1.73 16.90 17.39
CA LEU A 251 -0.41 16.31 17.10
C LEU A 251 0.58 17.31 16.49
N GLU A 252 0.35 18.61 16.63
CA GLU A 252 1.30 19.64 16.19
C GLU A 252 2.26 20.05 17.32
N GLY A 253 3.56 20.03 17.02
CA GLY A 253 4.62 20.50 17.93
C GLY A 253 4.77 19.73 19.23
N PHE A 254 4.37 18.45 19.29
CA PHE A 254 4.46 17.68 20.53
C PHE A 254 5.91 17.32 20.88
N ASN A 255 6.18 17.11 22.17
CA ASN A 255 7.49 16.68 22.67
C ASN A 255 7.35 15.38 23.48
N GLY A 256 8.37 14.53 23.41
CA GLY A 256 8.41 13.25 24.10
C GLY A 256 7.50 12.20 23.44
N GLU A 257 6.96 11.29 24.24
CA GLU A 257 6.08 10.22 23.74
C GLU A 257 4.62 10.66 23.68
N ARG A 258 3.94 10.28 22.60
CA ARG A 258 2.50 10.44 22.39
C ARG A 258 1.92 9.14 21.86
N THR A 259 0.73 8.82 22.35
CA THR A 259 -0.10 7.74 21.83
C THR A 259 -1.44 8.32 21.45
N LEU A 260 -1.89 8.03 20.23
CA LEU A 260 -3.24 8.32 19.76
C LEU A 260 -3.91 6.98 19.44
N GLU A 261 -4.93 6.63 20.23
CA GLU A 261 -5.79 5.49 19.92
C GLU A 261 -6.95 5.97 19.05
N LEU A 262 -7.13 5.32 17.90
CA LEU A 262 -8.22 5.60 16.96
C LEU A 262 -9.24 4.45 17.03
N PRO A 263 -10.47 4.72 17.49
CA PRO A 263 -11.56 3.76 17.39
C PRO A 263 -12.07 3.69 15.95
N CYS A 264 -13.17 3.01 15.69
CA CYS A 264 -13.77 3.06 14.37
C CYS A 264 -14.16 4.50 13.99
N GLY A 265 -13.73 4.95 12.81
CA GLY A 265 -14.15 6.26 12.29
C GLY A 265 -13.27 6.82 11.18
N ARG A 266 -13.63 8.02 10.74
CA ARG A 266 -12.89 8.84 9.78
C ARG A 266 -12.36 10.06 10.55
N PHE A 267 -11.05 10.19 10.70
CA PHE A 267 -10.44 11.23 11.53
C PHE A 267 -9.58 12.15 10.69
N PHE A 268 -9.49 13.40 11.11
CA PHE A 268 -8.74 14.43 10.41
C PHE A 268 -7.72 15.09 11.33
N LEU A 269 -6.50 15.26 10.83
CA LEU A 269 -5.47 16.07 11.45
C LEU A 269 -4.96 17.08 10.42
N THR A 270 -4.65 18.28 10.89
CA THR A 270 -4.02 19.31 10.06
C THR A 270 -2.62 18.87 9.65
N ARG A 271 -1.84 18.41 10.64
CA ARG A 271 -0.45 18.00 10.50
C ARG A 271 -0.06 17.07 11.63
N ILE A 272 0.94 16.24 11.41
CA ILE A 272 1.57 15.46 12.48
C ILE A 272 3.01 15.92 12.60
N GLU A 273 3.35 16.61 13.68
CA GLU A 273 4.70 17.13 13.90
C GLU A 273 5.10 16.96 15.37
N GLY A 274 6.26 16.35 15.63
CA GLY A 274 6.79 16.33 17.00
C GLY A 274 8.24 15.90 17.14
N GLN A 275 8.86 16.38 18.22
CA GLN A 275 10.19 15.99 18.66
C GLN A 275 10.05 14.85 19.69
N GLY A 276 9.95 13.63 19.19
CA GLY A 276 9.82 12.43 20.01
C GLY A 276 9.16 11.27 19.29
N ARG A 277 8.36 10.50 20.03
CA ARG A 277 7.78 9.23 19.58
C ARG A 277 6.28 9.35 19.45
N LEU A 278 5.72 8.88 18.35
CA LEU A 278 4.28 8.77 18.14
C LEU A 278 3.90 7.30 17.96
N ASN A 279 2.91 6.85 18.75
CA ASN A 279 2.25 5.57 18.57
C ASN A 279 0.80 5.79 18.16
N LEU A 280 0.44 5.40 16.94
CA LEU A 280 -0.94 5.33 16.47
C LEU A 280 -1.44 3.91 16.71
N VAL A 281 -2.51 3.75 17.47
CA VAL A 281 -3.10 2.45 17.77
C VAL A 281 -4.49 2.38 17.14
N VAL A 282 -4.66 1.44 16.22
CA VAL A 282 -5.89 1.23 15.46
C VAL A 282 -6.45 -0.13 15.82
N ARG A 283 -7.63 -0.16 16.45
CA ARG A 283 -8.27 -1.42 16.91
C ARG A 283 -9.42 -1.86 16.03
N GLU A 284 -9.98 -0.91 15.28
CA GLU A 284 -11.13 -1.10 14.42
C GLU A 284 -10.87 -0.41 13.08
N ARG A 285 -11.90 -0.36 12.24
CA ARG A 285 -11.84 0.18 10.89
C ARG A 285 -11.70 1.70 10.92
N THR A 286 -10.57 2.20 10.45
CA THR A 286 -10.18 3.61 10.58
C THR A 286 -9.69 4.19 9.26
N ALA A 287 -10.13 5.40 8.94
CA ALA A 287 -9.47 6.26 7.97
C ALA A 287 -8.90 7.49 8.68
N LEU A 288 -7.62 7.79 8.49
CA LEU A 288 -6.97 8.98 9.02
C LEU A 288 -6.48 9.87 7.86
N PHE A 289 -6.91 11.12 7.86
CA PHE A 289 -6.57 12.12 6.87
C PHE A 289 -5.66 13.18 7.49
N VAL A 290 -4.46 13.35 6.97
CA VAL A 290 -3.49 14.36 7.39
C VAL A 290 -3.32 15.35 6.24
N ARG A 291 -3.72 16.61 6.45
CA ARG A 291 -3.71 17.63 5.37
C ARG A 291 -2.31 17.99 4.88
N ASP A 292 -1.39 18.19 5.81
CA ASP A 292 -0.03 18.62 5.51
C ASP A 292 0.95 17.43 5.68
N ASP A 293 2.12 17.69 6.24
CA ASP A 293 3.21 16.72 6.37
C ASP A 293 3.09 15.84 7.64
N VAL A 294 3.83 14.74 7.64
CA VAL A 294 4.14 13.94 8.83
C VAL A 294 5.63 14.05 9.14
N VAL A 295 5.98 14.67 10.26
CA VAL A 295 7.37 14.92 10.68
C VAL A 295 7.59 14.45 12.12
N ILE A 296 8.38 13.39 12.29
CA ILE A 296 8.60 12.75 13.60
C ILE A 296 10.10 12.66 13.90
N GLY A 297 10.52 13.24 15.03
CA GLY A 297 11.93 13.35 15.44
C GLY A 297 12.59 12.06 15.94
N GLU A 298 11.85 11.05 16.39
CA GLU A 298 12.45 9.78 16.85
C GLU A 298 11.81 8.53 16.25
N ARG A 299 10.52 8.27 16.51
CA ARG A 299 9.88 7.01 16.08
C ARG A 299 8.43 7.24 15.76
N LEU A 300 8.00 6.77 14.58
CA LEU A 300 6.60 6.62 14.24
C LEU A 300 6.25 5.13 14.29
N SER A 301 5.22 4.80 15.07
CA SER A 301 4.69 3.46 15.19
C SER A 301 3.21 3.47 14.88
N VAL A 302 2.78 2.56 14.02
CA VAL A 302 1.39 2.38 13.63
C VAL A 302 1.03 0.93 13.92
N GLU A 303 0.36 0.71 15.04
CA GLU A 303 -0.08 -0.59 15.50
C GLU A 303 -1.53 -0.80 15.05
N VAL A 304 -1.75 -1.77 14.16
CA VAL A 304 -3.10 -2.17 13.74
C VAL A 304 -3.41 -3.53 14.35
N VAL A 305 -4.23 -3.52 15.39
CA VAL A 305 -4.61 -4.70 16.16
C VAL A 305 -5.82 -5.35 15.50
N PRO A 306 -5.79 -6.65 15.14
CA PRO A 306 -6.96 -7.33 14.58
C PRO A 306 -8.19 -7.19 15.48
N PRO A 307 -9.38 -6.89 14.92
CA PRO A 307 -9.74 -6.88 13.50
C PRO A 307 -9.52 -5.54 12.79
N GLY A 308 -8.78 -4.60 13.38
CA GLY A 308 -8.53 -3.26 12.86
C GLY A 308 -7.94 -3.20 11.45
N GLU A 309 -8.14 -2.05 10.83
CA GLU A 309 -7.73 -1.73 9.46
C GLU A 309 -7.53 -0.22 9.35
N LEU A 310 -6.49 0.22 8.64
CA LEU A 310 -6.14 1.63 8.50
C LEU A 310 -5.94 2.02 7.03
N ASP A 311 -6.71 3.02 6.60
CA ASP A 311 -6.37 3.88 5.46
C ASP A 311 -5.81 5.21 5.96
N LEU A 312 -4.53 5.47 5.69
CA LEU A 312 -3.85 6.71 6.06
C LEU A 312 -3.60 7.55 4.81
N PHE A 313 -4.20 8.73 4.73
CA PHE A 313 -4.02 9.70 3.64
C PHE A 313 -3.19 10.89 4.13
N ILE A 314 -2.13 11.24 3.42
CA ILE A 314 -1.18 12.30 3.79
C ILE A 314 -1.03 13.25 2.60
N GLY A 315 -1.35 14.53 2.80
CA GLY A 315 -1.31 15.53 1.73
C GLY A 315 0.11 16.03 1.40
N GLY A 316 1.05 15.82 2.32
CA GLY A 316 2.44 16.22 2.20
C GLY A 316 3.45 15.08 2.28
N ASP A 317 4.68 15.44 2.64
CA ASP A 317 5.82 14.54 2.77
C ASP A 317 5.79 13.78 4.12
N VAL A 318 6.48 12.65 4.15
CA VAL A 318 6.64 11.82 5.36
C VAL A 318 8.11 11.76 5.73
N THR A 319 8.45 12.32 6.90
CA THR A 319 9.81 12.34 7.45
C THR A 319 9.81 11.74 8.85
N VAL A 320 10.51 10.63 9.03
CA VAL A 320 10.74 10.00 10.34
C VAL A 320 12.24 9.89 10.54
N ALA A 321 12.78 10.60 11.52
CA ALA A 321 14.23 10.69 11.70
C ALA A 321 14.86 9.41 12.30
N GLY A 322 14.07 8.61 13.04
CA GLY A 322 14.48 7.28 13.49
C GLY A 322 13.55 6.20 12.94
N GLN A 323 13.12 5.26 13.79
CA GLN A 323 12.43 4.06 13.32
C GLN A 323 11.01 4.36 12.81
N PHE A 324 10.69 3.82 11.64
CA PHE A 324 9.32 3.75 11.15
C PHE A 324 8.82 2.31 11.26
N LEU A 325 7.85 2.09 12.15
CA LEU A 325 7.21 0.79 12.39
C LEU A 325 5.78 0.87 11.89
N LEU A 326 5.47 0.15 10.82
CA LEU A 326 4.16 0.16 10.18
C LEU A 326 3.55 -1.24 10.26
N GLY A 327 2.38 -1.35 10.88
CA GLY A 327 1.52 -2.53 10.83
C GLY A 327 2.12 -3.80 11.43
N SER A 328 1.71 -4.94 10.87
CA SER A 328 2.14 -6.27 11.31
C SER A 328 2.43 -7.15 10.10
N ILE A 329 3.54 -7.89 10.16
CA ILE A 329 3.95 -8.84 9.11
C ILE A 329 2.93 -9.96 8.88
N ASP A 330 2.09 -10.24 9.88
CA ASP A 330 1.08 -11.29 9.81
C ASP A 330 -0.16 -10.85 8.98
N ALA A 331 -0.40 -9.54 8.82
CA ALA A 331 -1.51 -9.03 8.02
C ALA A 331 -1.24 -7.64 7.39
N PRO A 332 -0.23 -7.50 6.49
CA PRO A 332 0.10 -6.22 5.86
C PRO A 332 -1.06 -5.57 5.08
N ALA A 333 -1.97 -6.37 4.48
CA ALA A 333 -3.11 -5.85 3.73
C ALA A 333 -4.05 -4.92 4.54
N ARG A 334 -3.97 -4.95 5.88
CA ARG A 334 -4.76 -4.10 6.79
C ARG A 334 -4.27 -2.66 6.87
N VAL A 335 -3.08 -2.36 6.37
CA VAL A 335 -2.51 -1.02 6.43
C VAL A 335 -2.23 -0.52 5.03
N ARG A 336 -2.83 0.62 4.69
CA ARG A 336 -2.67 1.27 3.39
C ARG A 336 -2.40 2.75 3.62
N VAL A 337 -1.28 3.21 3.08
CA VAL A 337 -0.82 4.59 3.22
C VAL A 337 -0.75 5.22 1.85
N TYR A 338 -1.35 6.40 1.71
CA TYR A 338 -1.40 7.18 0.49
C TYR A 338 -0.80 8.55 0.78
N SER A 339 0.31 8.90 0.13
CA SER A 339 0.97 10.19 0.28
C SER A 339 1.01 10.95 -1.04
N ALA A 340 0.59 12.22 -0.99
CA ALA A 340 0.72 13.18 -2.09
C ALA A 340 2.06 13.94 -2.07
N GLY A 341 2.97 13.55 -1.17
CA GLY A 341 4.32 14.07 -1.05
C GLY A 341 5.16 13.83 -2.30
N THR A 342 6.16 14.68 -2.49
CA THR A 342 7.08 14.64 -3.63
C THR A 342 8.54 14.59 -3.22
N GLY A 343 8.80 14.73 -1.92
CA GLY A 343 10.13 14.65 -1.34
C GLY A 343 10.66 13.23 -1.22
N THR A 344 11.64 13.09 -0.33
CA THR A 344 12.31 11.82 -0.06
C THR A 344 11.74 11.18 1.20
N LEU A 345 11.22 9.95 1.08
CA LEU A 345 10.91 9.10 2.21
C LEU A 345 12.13 8.24 2.54
N GLY A 346 12.80 8.58 3.64
CA GLY A 346 13.91 7.81 4.18
C GLY A 346 13.45 6.69 5.08
N ILE A 347 13.90 5.46 4.82
CA ILE A 347 13.67 4.30 5.67
C ILE A 347 15.00 3.88 6.29
N SER A 348 15.13 4.14 7.59
CA SER A 348 16.32 3.80 8.36
C SER A 348 16.38 2.30 8.63
N ALA A 349 17.60 1.77 8.81
CA ALA A 349 17.81 0.43 9.33
C ALA A 349 17.03 0.22 10.65
N GLY A 350 16.48 -0.99 10.84
CA GLY A 350 15.67 -1.33 12.00
C GLY A 350 14.22 -0.81 11.95
N SER A 351 13.80 -0.18 10.86
CA SER A 351 12.40 0.04 10.53
C SER A 351 11.74 -1.27 10.10
N VAL A 352 10.43 -1.38 10.30
CA VAL A 352 9.61 -2.52 9.84
C VAL A 352 8.47 -1.94 9.03
N LEU A 353 8.42 -2.29 7.75
CA LEU A 353 7.36 -1.85 6.85
C LEU A 353 6.45 -3.05 6.55
N ALA A 354 5.35 -3.16 7.29
CA ALA A 354 4.30 -4.13 7.03
C ALA A 354 2.99 -3.40 6.68
N GLY A 355 2.83 -3.10 5.40
CA GLY A 355 1.72 -2.34 4.86
C GLY A 355 1.90 -2.05 3.37
N ASN A 356 0.94 -1.33 2.80
CA ASN A 356 0.92 -0.95 1.40
C ASN A 356 1.11 0.56 1.27
N PHE A 357 2.09 0.99 0.49
CA PHE A 357 2.51 2.39 0.44
C PHE A 357 2.39 2.96 -0.98
N TYR A 358 1.57 3.99 -1.15
CA TYR A 358 1.30 4.66 -2.42
C TYR A 358 1.77 6.11 -2.33
N ALA A 359 2.88 6.43 -2.98
CA ALA A 359 3.46 7.76 -3.07
C ALA A 359 4.07 8.01 -4.46
N PRO A 360 3.23 8.16 -5.50
CA PRO A 360 3.65 8.24 -6.91
C PRO A 360 4.53 9.46 -7.24
N GLY A 361 4.60 10.45 -6.33
CA GLY A 361 5.47 11.62 -6.44
C GLY A 361 6.80 11.51 -5.70
N ALA A 362 6.91 10.60 -4.73
CA ALA A 362 8.03 10.56 -3.78
C ALA A 362 9.17 9.62 -4.23
N THR A 363 10.39 9.96 -3.81
CA THR A 363 11.53 9.03 -3.87
C THR A 363 11.65 8.28 -2.55
N MET A 364 11.65 6.96 -2.59
CA MET A 364 11.93 6.13 -1.40
C MET A 364 13.40 5.76 -1.34
N THR A 365 14.04 6.03 -0.20
CA THR A 365 15.44 5.65 0.05
C THR A 365 15.50 4.60 1.15
N LEU A 366 16.12 3.46 0.85
CA LEU A 366 16.25 2.31 1.76
C LEU A 366 17.73 2.15 2.14
N SER A 367 17.99 2.26 3.44
CA SER A 367 19.35 2.12 3.99
C SER A 367 19.65 0.68 4.40
N GLY A 368 20.78 0.14 3.93
CA GLY A 368 21.17 -1.25 4.18
C GLY A 368 20.31 -2.27 3.43
N ASN A 369 20.28 -3.50 3.96
CA ASN A 369 19.33 -4.50 3.49
C ASN A 369 17.95 -4.16 4.05
N ALA A 370 16.93 -4.21 3.19
CA ALA A 370 15.56 -3.87 3.54
C ALA A 370 14.60 -5.02 3.21
N GLU A 371 13.65 -5.25 4.12
CA GLU A 371 12.55 -6.17 3.94
C GLU A 371 11.24 -5.39 4.09
N VAL A 372 10.33 -5.57 3.13
CA VAL A 372 9.02 -4.93 3.11
C VAL A 372 7.96 -6.01 2.97
N TYR A 373 6.95 -5.99 3.83
CA TYR A 373 5.78 -6.85 3.76
C TYR A 373 4.60 -6.02 3.24
N GLY A 374 4.04 -6.38 2.10
CA GLY A 374 3.02 -5.61 1.40
C GLY A 374 3.52 -5.10 0.04
N SER A 375 3.25 -3.82 -0.26
CA SER A 375 3.49 -3.25 -1.59
C SER A 375 4.01 -1.83 -1.55
N LEU A 376 4.77 -1.45 -2.58
CA LEU A 376 5.31 -0.12 -2.78
C LEU A 376 4.91 0.41 -4.16
N PHE A 377 4.26 1.55 -4.22
CA PHE A 377 4.07 2.35 -5.43
C PHE A 377 4.74 3.70 -5.20
N VAL A 378 5.84 3.98 -5.91
CA VAL A 378 6.65 5.19 -5.70
C VAL A 378 7.02 5.86 -7.01
N ARG A 379 7.48 7.12 -6.98
CA ARG A 379 8.10 7.71 -8.18
C ARG A 379 9.39 6.98 -8.51
N HIS A 380 10.28 6.88 -7.52
CA HIS A 380 11.59 6.27 -7.65
C HIS A 380 11.98 5.55 -6.34
N ILE A 381 12.83 4.54 -6.44
CA ILE A 381 13.35 3.80 -5.29
C ILE A 381 14.87 3.69 -5.39
N GLU A 382 15.54 4.03 -4.30
CA GLU A 382 16.99 3.92 -4.14
C GLU A 382 17.28 2.98 -2.97
N SER A 383 17.84 1.81 -3.26
CA SER A 383 18.27 0.85 -2.23
C SER A 383 19.78 0.74 -2.21
N SER A 384 20.36 0.94 -1.02
CA SER A 384 21.81 0.81 -0.82
C SER A 384 22.26 -0.64 -0.60
N GLY A 385 21.34 -1.54 -0.24
CA GLY A 385 21.59 -2.97 -0.05
C GLY A 385 20.52 -3.85 -0.72
N ALA A 386 20.50 -5.13 -0.35
CA ALA A 386 19.53 -6.08 -0.87
C ALA A 386 18.11 -5.70 -0.46
N LEU A 387 17.15 -5.83 -1.37
CA LEU A 387 15.75 -5.53 -1.13
C LEU A 387 14.92 -6.80 -1.29
N ALA A 388 14.17 -7.16 -0.24
CA ALA A 388 13.16 -8.21 -0.29
C ALA A 388 11.76 -7.60 -0.13
N LEU A 389 10.83 -7.94 -1.03
CA LEU A 389 9.41 -7.60 -0.89
C LEU A 389 8.55 -8.86 -0.80
N HIS A 390 7.70 -8.88 0.21
CA HIS A 390 6.81 -9.98 0.54
C HIS A 390 5.37 -9.52 0.35
N TYR A 391 4.84 -9.75 -0.84
CA TYR A 391 3.55 -9.19 -1.24
C TYR A 391 2.38 -9.93 -0.57
N ASP A 392 1.57 -9.22 0.20
CA ASP A 392 0.33 -9.76 0.74
C ASP A 392 -0.80 -9.61 -0.30
N ALA A 393 -1.10 -10.71 -1.01
CA ALA A 393 -2.03 -10.72 -2.12
C ALA A 393 -3.50 -10.49 -1.71
N ASP A 394 -3.80 -10.47 -0.41
CA ASP A 394 -5.13 -10.10 0.07
C ASP A 394 -5.51 -8.67 -0.31
N VAL A 395 -4.53 -7.75 -0.44
CA VAL A 395 -4.77 -6.35 -0.83
C VAL A 395 -5.43 -6.22 -2.21
N ALA A 396 -5.15 -7.16 -3.11
CA ALA A 396 -5.71 -7.21 -4.46
C ALA A 396 -7.13 -7.82 -4.54
N THR A 397 -7.75 -8.14 -3.39
CA THR A 397 -9.10 -8.69 -3.32
C THR A 397 -10.06 -7.84 -2.48
N LEU A 398 -9.58 -6.72 -1.92
CA LEU A 398 -10.36 -5.87 -1.04
C LEU A 398 -11.55 -5.20 -1.73
N GLY A 399 -11.44 -4.94 -3.03
CA GLY A 399 -12.48 -4.38 -3.88
C GLY A 399 -13.61 -5.37 -4.21
N SER A 400 -13.37 -6.67 -4.04
CA SER A 400 -14.40 -7.70 -4.29
C SER A 400 -15.66 -7.51 -3.44
N ALA A 401 -15.54 -6.89 -2.26
CA ALA A 401 -16.67 -6.56 -1.39
C ALA A 401 -17.34 -5.21 -1.69
N CYS A 402 -16.80 -4.41 -2.64
CA CYS A 402 -17.41 -3.15 -3.11
C CYS A 402 -18.52 -3.36 -4.17
N GLY A 403 -18.64 -4.55 -4.76
CA GLY A 403 -19.40 -4.74 -6.01
C GLY A 403 -18.67 -4.16 -7.25
N PRO A 404 -19.20 -4.32 -8.47
CA PRO A 404 -18.54 -3.84 -9.70
C PRO A 404 -18.40 -2.31 -9.72
N GLU A 405 -17.24 -1.82 -10.19
CA GLU A 405 -16.97 -0.39 -10.44
C GLU A 405 -17.99 0.13 -11.48
N LYS A 406 -18.66 1.24 -11.19
CA LYS A 406 -19.71 1.82 -12.06
C LYS A 406 -19.15 2.84 -13.03
#